data_AF-A0A4R1BG73-F1
#
_entry.id   AF-A0A4R1BG73-F1
#
_cell.length_a   1.000
_cell.length_b   1.000
_cell.length_c   1.000
_cell.angle_alpha   90.00
_cell.angle_beta   90.00
_cell.angle_gamma   90.00
#
_symmetry.space_group_name_H-M   'P 1'
#
loop_
_entity.id
_entity.type
_entity.pdbx_description
1 polymer ?
#
loop_
_entity_poly.entity_id
_entity_poly.type
_entity_poly.pdbx_seq_one_letter_code
_entity_poly.pdbx_strand_id
1 'polypeptide(L)'
;MAAGSIEGRDGGFAGRDEGKVSAGHPVLVHHVVARHGDEGLEVLRVPMGARGEALPVFSAGWAARGYLFAEAPGGGWYARACTPDELISLLAGPGADVGWVALDPRPGRSGVEAPNVMPRENFVDYLLSSRAVALLRRSDSGIIGATLRGDDSTGRRRRASGDAQRR
;
A
#
# COMPACT_ATOMS: atom_id res chain seq x y z
N MET A 1 16.08 61.08 6.58
CA MET A 1 14.95 60.15 6.41
C MET A 1 15.25 59.32 5.18
N ALA A 2 15.68 58.08 5.37
CA ALA A 2 16.00 57.15 4.29
C ALA A 2 14.75 56.34 3.93
N ALA A 3 14.51 56.12 2.64
CA ALA A 3 13.65 55.05 2.14
C ALA A 3 14.40 54.39 0.99
N GLY A 4 14.80 53.14 1.21
CA GLY A 4 15.42 52.28 0.23
C GLY A 4 14.64 50.96 0.10
N SER A 5 14.96 50.27 -0.98
CA SER A 5 14.73 48.85 -1.29
C SER A 5 13.38 48.38 -1.82
N ILE A 6 13.34 48.35 -3.15
CA ILE A 6 13.16 47.15 -4.00
C ILE A 6 13.28 45.79 -3.28
N GLU A 7 12.33 44.88 -3.50
CA GLU A 7 12.39 43.77 -4.48
C GLU A 7 11.25 42.77 -4.22
N GLY A 8 10.41 42.55 -5.24
CA GLY A 8 9.45 41.46 -5.26
C GLY A 8 10.19 40.14 -5.45
N ARG A 9 9.94 39.17 -4.57
CA ARG A 9 10.45 37.81 -4.70
C ARG A 9 9.37 36.91 -5.28
N ASP A 10 9.60 36.57 -6.55
CA ASP A 10 9.04 35.41 -7.23
C ASP A 10 9.42 34.14 -6.45
N GLY A 11 8.43 33.47 -5.89
CA GLY A 11 8.56 32.19 -5.21
C GLY A 11 7.86 31.11 -6.03
N GLY A 12 8.46 30.75 -7.18
CA GLY A 12 8.04 29.60 -7.97
C GLY A 12 8.21 28.33 -7.14
N PHE A 13 7.09 27.76 -6.67
CA PHE A 13 7.09 26.45 -6.04
C PHE A 13 7.47 25.41 -7.08
N ALA A 14 8.72 24.95 -6.96
CA ALA A 14 9.26 23.81 -7.66
C ALA A 14 8.27 22.64 -7.57
N GLY A 15 7.82 22.19 -8.75
CA GLY A 15 7.08 20.95 -8.94
C GLY A 15 7.90 19.82 -8.35
N ARG A 16 7.52 19.38 -7.16
CA ARG A 16 8.07 18.20 -6.52
C ARG A 16 7.41 17.01 -7.18
N ASP A 17 8.11 16.48 -8.17
CA ASP A 17 8.23 15.05 -8.45
C ASP A 17 6.95 14.29 -8.09
N GLU A 18 5.98 14.32 -9.00
CA GLU A 18 4.92 13.33 -9.05
C GLU A 18 5.61 12.00 -9.31
N GLY A 19 6.06 11.39 -8.21
CA GLY A 19 6.64 10.08 -8.17
C GLY A 19 5.72 9.19 -8.99
N LYS A 20 6.26 8.79 -10.14
CA LYS A 20 5.71 7.81 -11.05
C LYS A 20 5.13 6.70 -10.18
N VAL A 21 3.81 6.75 -9.96
CA VAL A 21 3.07 5.73 -9.26
C VAL A 21 3.21 4.55 -10.20
N SER A 22 4.18 3.69 -9.92
CA SER A 22 4.15 2.33 -10.43
C SER A 22 2.75 1.87 -10.10
N ALA A 23 1.94 1.64 -11.13
CA ALA A 23 0.70 0.90 -11.03
C ALA A 23 1.07 -0.54 -10.65
N GLY A 24 1.67 -0.68 -9.47
CA GLY A 24 1.92 -1.92 -8.78
C GLY A 24 0.60 -2.30 -8.16
N HIS A 25 0.16 -3.49 -8.52
CA HIS A 25 -0.90 -4.27 -7.88
C HIS A 25 -1.09 -3.86 -6.42
N PRO A 26 -2.33 -3.56 -5.97
CA PRO A 26 -2.58 -3.30 -4.56
C PRO A 26 -2.28 -4.59 -3.80
N VAL A 27 -1.05 -4.71 -3.28
CA VAL A 27 -0.73 -5.66 -2.24
C VAL A 27 -1.66 -5.28 -1.08
N LEU A 28 -2.43 -6.25 -0.59
CA LEU A 28 -3.30 -6.03 0.57
C LEU A 28 -2.41 -5.70 1.77
N VAL A 29 -2.19 -4.41 1.99
CA VAL A 29 -1.40 -3.88 3.10
C VAL A 29 -2.29 -3.77 4.32
N HIS A 30 -1.89 -4.48 5.36
CA HIS A 30 -2.45 -4.31 6.69
C HIS A 30 -1.61 -3.31 7.45
N HIS A 31 -2.16 -2.74 8.50
CA HIS A 31 -1.48 -1.77 9.32
C HIS A 31 -1.45 -2.25 10.76
N VAL A 32 -0.36 -1.98 11.46
CA VAL A 32 -0.20 -2.24 12.89
C VAL A 32 0.23 -0.97 13.57
N VAL A 33 0.04 -0.90 14.88
CA VAL A 33 0.65 0.16 15.69
C VAL A 33 1.95 -0.39 16.26
N ALA A 34 3.06 0.29 15.97
CA ALA A 34 4.39 -0.15 16.34
C ALA A 34 5.20 0.99 16.93
N ARG A 35 6.27 0.64 17.65
CA ARG A 35 7.25 1.56 18.21
C ARG A 35 8.63 0.96 18.04
N HIS A 36 9.66 1.79 17.91
CA HIS A 36 11.04 1.32 18.07
C HIS A 36 11.43 1.51 19.55
N GLY A 37 11.63 0.39 20.24
CA GLY A 37 12.22 0.34 21.57
C GLY A 37 13.72 0.02 21.51
N ASP A 38 14.34 -0.09 22.68
CA ASP A 38 15.79 -0.34 22.80
C ASP A 38 16.21 -1.73 22.28
N GLU A 39 15.30 -2.71 22.34
CA GLU A 39 15.52 -4.08 21.84
C GLU A 39 15.02 -4.30 20.40
N GLY A 40 14.54 -3.24 19.74
CA GLY A 40 14.09 -3.27 18.36
C GLY A 40 12.61 -2.90 18.19
N LEU A 41 11.97 -3.48 17.17
CA LEU A 41 10.59 -3.16 16.85
C LEU A 41 9.63 -3.80 17.86
N GLU A 42 8.85 -2.97 18.53
CA GLU A 42 7.75 -3.36 19.39
C GLU A 42 6.41 -3.17 18.65
N VAL A 43 5.46 -4.05 18.91
CA VAL A 43 4.08 -3.90 18.44
C VAL A 43 3.13 -3.69 19.59
N LEU A 44 2.09 -2.90 19.35
CA LEU A 44 1.07 -2.63 20.33
C LEU A 44 0.35 -3.94 20.64
N ARG A 45 0.19 -4.24 21.92
CA ARG A 45 -0.56 -5.41 22.40
C ARG A 45 -1.70 -4.90 23.27
N VAL A 46 -2.88 -5.47 23.08
CA VAL A 46 -4.10 -5.04 23.78
C VAL A 46 -4.56 -6.17 24.69
N PRO A 47 -4.78 -5.93 25.99
CA PRO A 47 -5.23 -6.97 26.90
C PRO A 47 -6.64 -7.46 26.54
N MET A 48 -6.80 -8.78 26.51
CA MET A 48 -8.05 -9.51 26.25
C MET A 48 -8.60 -10.19 27.52
N GLY A 49 -8.35 -9.61 28.69
CA GLY A 49 -8.72 -10.20 29.97
C GLY A 49 -8.08 -11.58 30.16
N ALA A 50 -8.88 -12.60 30.48
CA ALA A 50 -8.40 -13.96 30.75
C ALA A 50 -7.80 -14.69 29.53
N ARG A 51 -7.94 -14.15 28.31
CA ARG A 51 -7.44 -14.76 27.07
C ARG A 51 -6.00 -14.35 26.72
N GLY A 52 -5.38 -13.50 27.53
CA GLY A 52 -4.04 -12.97 27.29
C GLY A 52 -4.09 -11.66 26.51
N GLU A 53 -3.27 -11.53 25.48
CA GLU A 53 -3.11 -10.32 24.68
C GLU A 53 -3.45 -10.56 23.21
N ALA A 54 -3.95 -9.51 22.55
CA ALA A 54 -4.15 -9.49 21.11
C ALA A 54 -3.32 -8.41 20.41
N LEU A 55 -2.89 -8.71 19.19
CA LEU A 55 -2.33 -7.74 18.27
C LEU A 55 -3.46 -7.06 17.49
N PRO A 56 -3.68 -5.75 17.63
CA PRO A 56 -4.57 -4.99 16.78
C PRO A 56 -3.96 -4.86 15.37
N VAL A 57 -4.67 -5.36 14.38
CA VAL A 57 -4.34 -5.25 12.96
C VAL A 57 -5.46 -4.48 12.27
N PHE A 58 -5.10 -3.58 11.35
CA PHE A 58 -6.06 -2.73 10.66
C PHE A 58 -5.98 -2.95 9.16
N SER A 59 -7.12 -3.03 8.49
CA SER A 59 -7.17 -3.09 7.03
C SER A 59 -6.80 -1.75 6.38
N ALA A 60 -6.89 -0.64 7.13
CA ALA A 60 -6.60 0.69 6.62
C ALA A 60 -5.76 1.55 7.58
N GLY A 61 -4.84 2.33 7.01
CA GLY A 61 -3.94 3.18 7.80
C GLY A 61 -4.65 4.30 8.56
N TRP A 62 -5.79 4.81 8.05
CA TRP A 62 -6.59 5.78 8.79
C TRP A 62 -7.23 5.18 10.04
N ALA A 63 -7.61 3.90 10.01
CA ALA A 63 -8.17 3.19 11.16
C ALA A 63 -7.08 2.98 12.23
N ALA A 64 -5.88 2.55 11.82
CA ALA A 64 -4.73 2.42 12.72
C ALA A 64 -4.36 3.75 13.40
N ARG A 65 -4.35 4.86 12.65
CA ARG A 65 -4.09 6.19 13.19
C ARG A 65 -5.20 6.66 14.14
N GLY A 66 -6.46 6.44 13.79
CA GLY A 66 -7.60 6.77 14.65
C GLY A 66 -7.57 5.98 15.96
N TYR A 67 -7.23 4.69 15.89
CA TYR A 67 -7.05 3.83 17.06
C TYR A 67 -5.90 4.33 17.94
N LEU A 68 -4.73 4.60 17.34
CA LEU A 68 -3.57 5.16 18.05
C LEU A 68 -3.90 6.47 18.77
N PHE A 69 -4.63 7.37 18.10
CA PHE A 69 -5.06 8.65 18.68
C PHE A 69 -6.01 8.47 19.85
N ALA A 70 -6.94 7.51 19.76
CA ALA A 70 -7.96 7.27 20.78
C ALA A 70 -7.42 6.51 22.01
N GLU A 71 -6.61 5.47 21.80
CA GLU A 71 -6.03 4.68 22.90
C GLU A 71 -4.88 5.39 23.60
N ALA A 72 -4.22 6.33 22.91
CA ALA A 72 -3.11 7.13 23.44
C ALA A 72 -2.08 6.32 24.26
N PRO A 73 -1.46 5.26 23.69
CA PRO A 73 -0.55 4.34 24.40
C PRO A 73 0.80 4.97 24.84
N GLY A 74 0.94 6.29 24.73
CA GLY A 74 2.16 7.04 25.06
C GLY A 74 2.97 7.47 23.84
N GLY A 75 4.16 8.01 24.09
CA GLY A 75 5.05 8.52 23.05
C GLY A 75 5.74 7.41 22.23
N GLY A 76 6.00 7.70 20.96
CA GLY A 76 6.81 6.86 20.06
C GLY A 76 6.04 5.81 19.26
N TRP A 77 4.75 5.64 19.51
CA TRP A 77 3.89 4.75 18.73
C TRP A 77 3.47 5.39 17.41
N TYR A 78 3.48 4.61 16.33
CA TYR A 78 3.06 5.04 15.01
C TYR A 78 2.35 3.92 14.24
N ALA A 79 1.49 4.31 13.30
CA ALA A 79 0.89 3.36 12.37
C ALA A 79 1.92 2.95 11.31
N ARG A 80 2.18 1.65 11.21
CA ARG A 80 3.08 1.05 10.23
C ARG A 80 2.28 0.20 9.25
N ALA A 81 2.47 0.43 7.94
CA ALA A 81 1.97 -0.47 6.92
C ALA A 81 2.86 -1.72 6.82
N CYS A 82 2.24 -2.88 6.67
CA CYS A 82 2.88 -4.17 6.56
C CYS A 82 2.26 -4.94 5.39
N THR A 83 3.12 -5.47 4.53
CA THR A 83 2.73 -6.52 3.59
C THR A 83 2.35 -7.80 4.35
N PRO A 84 1.63 -8.74 3.70
CA PRO A 84 1.34 -10.03 4.32
C PRO A 84 2.60 -10.76 4.82
N ASP A 85 3.70 -10.72 4.06
CA ASP A 85 4.96 -11.39 4.43
C ASP A 85 5.67 -10.71 5.61
N GLU A 86 5.66 -9.37 5.67
CA GLU A 86 6.15 -8.63 6.83
C GLU A 86 5.32 -8.90 8.08
N LEU A 87 3.99 -9.02 7.93
CA LEU A 87 3.10 -9.26 9.07
C LEU A 87 3.26 -10.68 9.61
N ILE A 88 3.46 -11.68 8.74
CA ILE A 88 3.84 -13.03 9.14
C ILE A 88 5.19 -13.01 9.88
N SER A 89 6.18 -12.30 9.35
CA SER A 89 7.50 -12.17 9.99
C SER A 89 7.39 -11.48 11.36
N LEU A 90 6.50 -10.50 11.48
CA LEU A 90 6.24 -9.80 12.73
C LEU A 90 5.63 -10.75 13.77
N LEU A 91 4.63 -11.55 13.36
CA LEU A 91 3.99 -12.56 14.21
C LEU A 91 4.91 -13.72 14.59
N ALA A 92 5.96 -13.98 13.82
CA ALA A 92 7.00 -14.96 14.12
C ALA A 92 8.14 -14.42 14.99
N GLY A 93 8.28 -13.08 15.09
CA GLY A 93 9.34 -12.41 15.85
C GLY A 93 8.78 -11.54 16.97
N PRO A 94 8.71 -10.20 16.80
CA PRO A 94 8.23 -9.28 17.85
C PRO A 94 6.83 -9.58 18.43
N GLY A 95 5.98 -10.27 17.67
CA GLY A 95 4.64 -10.69 18.06
C GLY A 95 4.52 -12.18 18.39
N ALA A 96 5.63 -12.91 18.61
CA ALA A 96 5.61 -14.35 18.82
C ALA A 96 4.78 -14.79 20.04
N ASP A 97 4.73 -13.97 21.09
CA ASP A 97 3.98 -14.24 22.32
C ASP A 97 2.47 -13.97 22.20
N VAL A 98 2.04 -13.36 21.08
CA VAL A 98 0.65 -12.98 20.89
C VAL A 98 -0.15 -14.18 20.38
N GLY A 99 -1.12 -14.63 21.18
CA GLY A 99 -2.02 -15.73 20.80
C GLY A 99 -3.19 -15.32 19.91
N TRP A 100 -3.53 -14.02 19.86
CA TRP A 100 -4.76 -13.53 19.24
C TRP A 100 -4.51 -12.31 18.35
N VAL A 101 -5.28 -12.19 17.27
CA VAL A 101 -5.29 -11.02 16.39
C VAL A 101 -6.69 -10.42 16.40
N ALA A 102 -6.77 -9.11 16.60
CA ALA A 102 -8.00 -8.34 16.48
C ALA A 102 -7.96 -7.56 15.16
N LEU A 103 -8.84 -7.88 14.21
CA LEU A 103 -8.89 -7.20 12.92
C LEU A 103 -9.89 -6.03 12.94
N ASP A 104 -9.39 -4.82 12.66
CA ASP A 104 -10.10 -3.54 12.74
C ASP A 104 -10.83 -3.31 14.09
N PRO A 105 -10.10 -3.41 15.23
CA PRO A 105 -10.69 -3.16 16.53
C PRO A 105 -11.10 -1.71 16.66
N ARG A 106 -12.20 -1.48 17.40
CA ARG A 106 -12.64 -0.14 17.78
C ARG A 106 -12.00 0.26 19.11
N PRO A 107 -11.56 1.52 19.26
CA PRO A 107 -11.02 1.99 20.52
C PRO A 107 -12.08 1.95 21.64
N GLY A 108 -11.63 1.79 22.88
CA GLY A 108 -12.48 1.74 24.08
C GLY A 108 -13.26 0.43 24.29
N ARG A 109 -13.15 -0.55 23.38
CA ARG A 109 -13.67 -1.90 23.61
C ARG A 109 -12.53 -2.79 24.08
N SER A 110 -12.52 -3.13 25.37
CA SER A 110 -11.60 -4.15 25.90
C SER A 110 -11.73 -5.43 25.08
N GLY A 111 -10.61 -6.10 24.79
CA GLY A 111 -10.48 -7.05 23.68
C GLY A 111 -11.41 -8.26 23.67
N VAL A 112 -12.26 -8.45 24.68
CA VAL A 112 -13.29 -9.51 24.73
C VAL A 112 -14.46 -9.25 23.76
N GLU A 113 -14.68 -8.00 23.34
CA GLU A 113 -15.85 -7.60 22.53
C GLU A 113 -15.47 -6.94 21.18
N ALA A 114 -14.19 -7.03 20.80
CA ALA A 114 -13.74 -6.54 19.51
C ALA A 114 -14.32 -7.45 18.40
N PRO A 115 -14.99 -6.88 17.38
CA PRO A 115 -15.37 -7.66 16.21
C PRO A 115 -14.11 -8.24 15.55
N ASN A 116 -14.21 -9.45 14.99
CA ASN A 116 -13.13 -10.09 14.22
C ASN A 116 -11.85 -10.42 15.02
N VAL A 117 -11.98 -10.83 16.28
CA VAL A 117 -10.88 -11.49 16.99
C VAL A 117 -10.76 -12.94 16.54
N MET A 118 -9.55 -13.37 16.22
CA MET A 118 -9.25 -14.76 15.87
C MET A 118 -7.90 -15.22 16.41
N PRO A 119 -7.65 -16.54 16.55
CA PRO A 119 -6.32 -17.06 16.84
C PRO A 119 -5.32 -16.57 15.81
N ARG A 120 -4.07 -16.36 16.24
CA ARG A 120 -2.97 -15.94 15.37
C ARG A 120 -2.85 -16.84 14.13
N GLU A 121 -2.99 -18.15 14.30
CA GLU A 121 -2.84 -19.15 13.24
C GLU A 121 -3.88 -18.93 12.13
N ASN A 122 -5.15 -18.70 12.51
CA ASN A 122 -6.22 -18.41 11.56
C ASN A 122 -5.94 -17.12 10.77
N PHE A 123 -5.33 -16.13 11.42
CA PHE A 123 -4.97 -14.88 10.75
C PHE A 123 -3.80 -15.08 9.77
N VAL A 124 -2.81 -15.91 10.12
CA VAL A 124 -1.73 -16.30 9.20
C VAL A 124 -2.30 -17.03 7.98
N ASP A 125 -3.22 -17.98 8.17
CA ASP A 125 -3.90 -18.68 7.08
C ASP A 125 -4.68 -17.73 6.18
N TYR A 126 -5.34 -16.72 6.76
CA TYR A 126 -6.00 -15.64 6.02
C TYR A 126 -4.98 -14.84 5.18
N LEU A 127 -3.84 -14.46 5.74
CA LEU A 127 -2.78 -13.76 5.00
C LEU A 127 -2.25 -14.60 3.84
N LEU A 128 -1.98 -15.90 4.07
CA LEU A 128 -1.52 -16.82 3.04
C LEU A 128 -2.55 -17.00 1.91
N SER A 129 -3.83 -17.10 2.27
CA SER A 129 -4.93 -17.19 1.30
C SER A 129 -5.08 -15.91 0.48
N SER A 130 -4.94 -14.74 1.13
CA SER A 130 -4.99 -13.43 0.45
C SER A 130 -3.88 -13.28 -0.59
N ARG A 131 -2.69 -13.84 -0.33
CA ARG A 131 -1.58 -13.90 -1.29
C ARG A 131 -1.95 -14.73 -2.51
N ALA A 132 -2.56 -15.90 -2.31
CA ALA A 132 -2.97 -16.76 -3.42
C ALA A 132 -3.97 -16.03 -4.34
N VAL A 133 -4.94 -15.31 -3.78
CA VAL A 133 -5.90 -14.51 -4.57
C VAL A 133 -5.20 -13.37 -5.32
N ALA A 134 -4.25 -12.68 -4.69
CA ALA A 134 -3.46 -11.62 -5.35
C ALA A 134 -2.60 -12.17 -6.50
N LEU A 135 -2.06 -13.39 -6.34
CA LEU A 135 -1.32 -14.09 -7.39
C LEU A 135 -2.21 -14.62 -8.51
N LEU A 136 -3.45 -15.04 -8.22
CA LEU A 136 -4.40 -15.42 -9.26
C LEU A 136 -4.78 -14.21 -10.13
N ARG A 137 -5.01 -13.04 -9.52
CA ARG A 137 -5.25 -11.78 -10.26
C ARG A 137 -4.07 -11.35 -11.13
N ARG A 138 -2.85 -11.78 -10.82
CA ARG A 138 -1.63 -11.51 -11.61
C ARG A 138 -1.64 -12.24 -12.96
N SER A 139 -2.38 -13.34 -13.07
CA SER A 139 -2.39 -14.17 -14.28
C SER A 139 -3.30 -13.64 -15.39
N ASP A 140 -4.23 -12.73 -15.06
CA ASP A 140 -5.21 -12.20 -16.02
C ASP A 140 -4.72 -10.94 -16.78
N SER A 141 -3.61 -10.33 -16.37
CA SER A 141 -3.11 -9.07 -16.95
C SER A 141 -2.08 -9.26 -18.08
N GLY A 142 -2.01 -10.45 -18.69
CA GLY A 142 -0.93 -10.87 -19.59
C GLY A 142 -1.30 -11.22 -21.03
N ILE A 143 -2.40 -10.71 -21.60
CA ILE A 143 -2.72 -10.91 -23.04
C ILE A 143 -3.27 -9.62 -23.68
N ILE A 144 -2.40 -8.64 -23.96
CA ILE A 144 -2.65 -7.70 -25.07
C ILE A 144 -1.32 -7.11 -25.55
N GLY A 145 -0.88 -7.52 -26.74
CA GLY A 145 0.29 -6.92 -27.39
C GLY A 145 1.10 -7.84 -28.29
N ALA A 146 0.49 -8.84 -28.93
CA ALA A 146 1.16 -9.60 -29.98
C ALA A 146 0.40 -9.44 -31.32
N THR A 147 1.07 -8.75 -32.24
CA THR A 147 1.01 -8.96 -33.69
C THR A 147 -0.18 -8.40 -34.46
N LEU A 148 -0.03 -7.20 -35.02
CA LEU A 148 -0.35 -6.94 -36.43
C LEU A 148 0.76 -6.11 -37.05
N ARG A 149 1.77 -6.82 -37.56
CA ARG A 149 2.79 -6.33 -38.47
C ARG A 149 2.10 -6.07 -39.81
N GLY A 150 1.76 -4.82 -40.09
CA GLY A 150 1.31 -4.40 -41.42
C GLY A 150 2.51 -4.36 -42.36
N ASP A 151 2.61 -5.37 -43.22
CA ASP A 151 3.44 -5.33 -44.43
C ASP A 151 2.82 -4.32 -45.40
N ASP A 152 3.45 -3.15 -45.56
CA ASP A 152 3.11 -2.21 -46.63
C ASP A 152 4.14 -2.37 -47.74
N SER A 153 3.77 -3.17 -48.74
CA SER A 153 4.52 -3.37 -49.97
C SER A 153 3.68 -2.85 -51.12
N THR A 154 3.94 -1.61 -51.54
CA THR A 154 3.49 -1.15 -52.86
C THR A 154 4.58 -0.38 -53.59
N GLY A 155 5.04 -1.01 -54.67
CA GLY A 155 6.07 -0.50 -55.55
C GLY A 155 5.61 0.66 -56.43
N ARG A 156 6.49 1.65 -56.56
CA ARG A 156 7.04 2.16 -57.81
C ARG A 156 6.11 2.09 -59.06
N ARG A 157 5.64 3.23 -59.54
CA ARG A 157 5.73 3.57 -60.98
C ARG A 157 5.67 5.07 -61.24
N ARG A 158 6.83 5.58 -61.66
CA ARG A 158 7.01 6.80 -62.43
C ARG A 158 6.32 6.62 -63.79
N ARG A 159 5.59 7.63 -64.26
CA ARG A 159 5.55 7.98 -65.70
C ARG A 159 5.47 9.50 -65.80
N ALA A 160 6.49 10.06 -66.44
CA ALA A 160 6.52 11.39 -66.99
C ALA A 160 5.96 11.37 -68.42
N SER A 161 5.31 12.48 -68.78
CA SER A 161 5.30 13.20 -70.07
C SER A 161 4.97 12.47 -71.39
N GLY A 162 4.10 13.09 -72.18
CA GLY A 162 4.11 12.98 -73.65
C GLY A 162 2.75 12.95 -74.36
N ASP A 163 2.26 14.14 -74.71
CA ASP A 163 1.68 14.54 -76.00
C ASP A 163 0.44 13.90 -76.69
N ALA A 164 -0.44 14.85 -77.09
CA ALA A 164 -1.10 15.02 -78.39
C ALA A 164 -2.38 14.24 -78.81
N GLN A 165 -3.45 15.04 -78.99
CA GLN A 165 -4.26 15.23 -80.22
C GLN A 165 -5.73 14.80 -80.22
N ARG A 166 -6.55 15.73 -80.78
CA ARG A 166 -7.92 15.67 -81.34
C ARG A 166 -9.04 15.94 -80.31
N ARG A 167 -9.95 16.89 -80.53
CA ARG A 167 -10.54 17.46 -81.76
C ARG A 167 -10.83 18.94 -81.63
#